data_AF-A0A973HPQ4-F1
#
_entry.id   AF-A0A973HPQ4-F1
#
_cell.length_a   1.000
_cell.length_b   1.000
_cell.length_c   1.000
_cell.angle_alpha   90.00
_cell.angle_beta   90.00
_cell.angle_gamma   90.00
#
_symmetry.space_group_name_H-M   'P 1'
#
loop_
_entity.id
_entity.type
_entity.pdbx_description
1 polymer ?
#
loop_
_entity_poly.entity_id
_entity_poly.type
_entity_poly.pdbx_seq_one_letter_code
_entity_poly.pdbx_strand_id
1 'polypeptide(L)'
;MKKLNCLILSCVLATLLNSCKTYEYEEPEVLQEEPAPVEVFYVRKKDAKKQYTVYYLDLKFWNPSEKYRWMVMRYFGDTKLSTDGAFGNKKPYPQPFKGKKFKGKGGSAIRIDFTGRKGDLFSAWYMPPKGVIHFREYRVMSEKAFDVFEIWQVDSIMVNAFHELRGWLPHEIKCDKSVSIPEETTFKDMDWDEDRVGSRMDYKKVKVEMCSTFVDHRWSVPIIALSREEAKKRKEARLKRMDY
;
A
#
# COMPACT_ATOMS: atom_id res chain seq x y z
N MET A 1 67.98 -23.79 1.91
CA MET A 1 66.62 -23.72 2.49
C MET A 1 65.66 -23.03 1.53
N LYS A 2 65.17 -23.75 0.52
CA LYS A 2 64.10 -23.35 -0.42
C LYS A 2 63.56 -24.65 -1.01
N LYS A 3 62.25 -24.71 -1.30
CA LYS A 3 61.48 -25.80 -1.92
C LYS A 3 60.71 -26.70 -0.94
N LEU A 4 59.57 -26.21 -0.45
CA LEU A 4 58.42 -27.06 -0.10
C LEU A 4 57.16 -26.19 0.03
N ASN A 5 56.62 -25.64 -1.07
CA ASN A 5 55.38 -24.84 -1.02
C ASN A 5 54.67 -24.70 -2.39
N CYS A 6 54.78 -25.70 -3.28
CA CYS A 6 54.21 -25.59 -4.64
C CYS A 6 53.25 -26.72 -5.05
N LEU A 7 53.06 -27.75 -4.21
CA LEU A 7 52.28 -28.94 -4.59
C LEU A 7 50.85 -29.00 -4.01
N ILE A 8 50.49 -28.13 -3.07
CA ILE A 8 49.14 -28.14 -2.48
C ILE A 8 48.14 -27.28 -3.28
N LEU A 9 48.63 -26.31 -4.07
CA LEU A 9 47.76 -25.43 -4.86
C LEU A 9 47.19 -26.10 -6.14
N SER A 10 47.81 -27.15 -6.68
CA SER A 10 47.33 -27.75 -7.94
C SER A 10 46.20 -28.77 -7.76
N CYS A 11 46.07 -29.39 -6.59
CA CYS A 11 45.00 -30.37 -6.33
C CYS A 11 43.65 -29.72 -6.00
N VAL A 12 43.61 -28.49 -5.47
CA VAL A 12 42.35 -27.81 -5.12
C VAL A 12 41.68 -27.19 -6.36
N LEU A 13 42.45 -26.78 -7.37
CA LEU A 13 41.91 -26.23 -8.62
C LEU A 13 41.30 -27.29 -9.56
N ALA A 14 41.76 -28.54 -9.49
CA ALA A 14 41.24 -29.61 -10.35
C ALA A 14 39.84 -30.10 -9.92
N THR A 15 39.52 -30.02 -8.62
CA THR A 15 38.21 -30.47 -8.10
C THR A 15 37.10 -29.44 -8.32
N LEU A 16 37.45 -28.17 -8.51
CA LEU A 16 36.47 -27.09 -8.77
C LEU A 16 36.04 -26.98 -10.24
N LEU A 17 36.78 -27.60 -11.17
CA LEU A 17 36.48 -27.54 -12.61
C LEU A 17 35.56 -28.67 -13.11
N ASN A 18 35.28 -29.70 -12.30
CA ASN A 18 34.45 -30.84 -12.70
C ASN A 18 32.98 -30.76 -12.23
N SER A 19 32.54 -29.60 -11.73
CA SER A 19 31.13 -29.35 -11.39
C SER A 19 30.54 -28.18 -12.19
N CYS A 20 30.90 -28.08 -13.48
CA CYS A 20 30.09 -27.32 -14.42
C CYS A 20 28.85 -28.14 -14.77
N LYS A 21 27.87 -28.17 -13.84
CA LYS A 21 26.51 -28.52 -14.21
C LYS A 21 26.04 -27.47 -15.20
N THR A 22 25.70 -27.92 -16.40
CA THR A 22 24.91 -27.12 -17.35
C THR A 22 23.62 -26.74 -16.63
N TYR A 23 23.52 -25.48 -16.21
CA TYR A 23 22.27 -24.91 -15.77
C TYR A 23 21.43 -24.79 -17.03
N GLU A 24 20.50 -25.73 -17.21
CA GLU A 24 19.44 -25.58 -18.19
C GLU A 24 18.71 -24.27 -17.86
N TYR A 25 18.78 -23.34 -18.79
CA TYR A 25 18.02 -22.11 -18.72
C TYR A 25 16.57 -22.50 -18.94
N GLU A 26 15.86 -22.80 -17.86
CA GLU A 26 14.40 -22.92 -17.89
C GLU A 26 13.85 -21.56 -18.33
N GLU A 27 13.29 -21.54 -19.54
CA GLU A 27 12.64 -20.38 -20.10
C GLU A 27 11.56 -19.93 -19.09
N PRO A 28 11.61 -18.68 -18.58
CA PRO A 28 10.74 -18.27 -17.49
C PRO A 28 9.29 -18.46 -17.90
N GLU A 29 8.59 -19.32 -17.16
CA GLU A 29 7.19 -19.62 -17.33
C GLU A 29 6.41 -18.30 -17.46
N VAL A 30 5.66 -18.14 -18.56
CA VAL A 30 4.89 -16.92 -18.83
C VAL A 30 3.79 -16.83 -17.76
N LEU A 31 4.08 -16.11 -16.67
CA LEU A 31 3.14 -15.82 -15.60
C LEU A 31 1.92 -15.14 -16.24
N GLN A 32 0.78 -15.82 -16.21
CA GLN A 32 -0.50 -15.21 -16.58
C GLN A 32 -0.67 -13.93 -15.75
N GLU A 33 -0.85 -12.79 -16.42
CA GLU A 33 -1.08 -11.52 -15.75
C GLU A 33 -2.36 -11.60 -14.92
N GLU A 34 -2.23 -11.79 -13.60
CA GLU A 34 -3.37 -11.77 -12.69
C GLU A 34 -4.11 -10.43 -12.81
N PRO A 35 -5.45 -10.43 -12.89
CA PRO A 35 -6.21 -9.20 -13.00
C PRO A 35 -5.96 -8.32 -11.76
N ALA A 36 -5.86 -7.00 -12.00
CA ALA A 36 -5.61 -6.06 -10.92
C ALA A 36 -6.71 -6.15 -9.85
N PRO A 37 -6.35 -6.22 -8.56
CA PRO A 37 -7.31 -6.38 -7.47
C PRO A 37 -8.01 -5.07 -7.08
N VAL A 38 -8.22 -4.18 -8.05
CA VAL A 38 -8.84 -2.87 -7.87
C VAL A 38 -9.58 -2.41 -9.13
N GLU A 39 -10.76 -1.84 -8.92
CA GLU A 39 -11.51 -1.06 -9.89
C GLU A 39 -11.49 0.42 -9.44
N VAL A 40 -11.20 1.33 -10.39
CA VAL A 40 -11.07 2.77 -10.11
C VAL A 40 -11.91 3.58 -11.10
N PHE A 41 -12.88 4.31 -10.57
CA PHE A 41 -13.75 5.16 -11.37
C PHE A 41 -13.62 6.61 -10.93
N TYR A 42 -13.38 7.51 -11.89
CA TYR A 42 -13.39 8.95 -11.62
C TYR A 42 -14.83 9.45 -11.42
N VAL A 43 -15.06 10.18 -10.33
CA VAL A 43 -16.35 10.79 -10.02
C VAL A 43 -16.31 12.29 -10.32
N ARG A 44 -15.39 13.01 -9.67
CA ARG A 44 -15.26 14.47 -9.79
C ARG A 44 -13.92 14.94 -9.24
N LYS A 45 -13.61 16.22 -9.45
CA LYS A 45 -12.50 16.93 -8.82
C LYS A 45 -12.97 18.22 -8.16
N LYS A 46 -12.24 18.66 -7.14
CA LYS A 46 -12.43 19.95 -6.47
C LYS A 46 -11.07 20.59 -6.28
N ASP A 47 -10.90 21.80 -6.80
CA ASP A 47 -9.68 22.56 -6.54
C ASP A 47 -9.66 22.99 -5.06
N ALA A 48 -8.60 22.58 -4.36
CA ALA A 48 -8.33 23.05 -3.00
C ALA A 48 -7.47 24.33 -3.06
N LYS A 49 -7.19 24.93 -1.90
CA LYS A 49 -6.42 26.19 -1.85
C LYS A 49 -5.03 26.01 -2.51
N LYS A 50 -4.76 26.90 -3.49
CA LYS A 50 -3.53 27.24 -4.25
C LYS A 50 -2.55 26.16 -4.76
N GLN A 51 -2.52 24.93 -4.27
CA GLN A 51 -1.48 23.95 -4.68
C GLN A 51 -1.97 22.53 -4.96
N TYR A 52 -3.19 22.17 -4.54
CA TYR A 52 -3.68 20.79 -4.68
C TYR A 52 -5.06 20.75 -5.31
N THR A 53 -5.30 19.73 -6.12
CA THR A 53 -6.62 19.31 -6.55
C THR A 53 -7.00 18.03 -5.79
N VAL A 54 -8.23 17.98 -5.28
CA VAL A 54 -8.80 16.78 -4.65
C VAL A 54 -9.61 16.04 -5.71
N TYR A 55 -9.16 14.84 -6.04
CA TYR A 55 -9.87 13.89 -6.91
C TYR A 55 -10.73 12.98 -6.04
N TYR A 56 -11.99 12.83 -6.43
CA TYR A 56 -12.94 11.93 -5.80
C TYR A 56 -13.13 10.73 -6.71
N LEU A 57 -12.78 9.55 -6.19
CA LEU A 57 -12.78 8.29 -6.94
C LEU A 57 -13.72 7.29 -6.26
N ASP A 58 -14.52 6.57 -7.03
CA ASP A 58 -15.14 5.35 -6.51
C ASP A 58 -14.10 4.23 -6.64
N LEU A 59 -13.68 3.69 -5.49
CA LEU A 59 -12.67 2.65 -5.39
C LEU A 59 -13.29 1.37 -4.86
N LYS A 60 -13.08 0.26 -5.57
CA LYS A 60 -13.38 -1.07 -5.06
C LYS A 60 -12.12 -1.90 -5.20
N PHE A 61 -11.50 -2.28 -4.09
CA PHE A 61 -10.35 -3.19 -4.11
C PHE A 61 -10.60 -4.38 -3.19
N TRP A 62 -9.99 -5.50 -3.56
CA TRP A 62 -10.15 -6.76 -2.85
C TRP A 62 -8.80 -7.43 -2.63
N ASN A 63 -8.77 -8.42 -1.74
CA ASN A 63 -7.61 -9.28 -1.56
C ASN A 63 -7.89 -10.64 -2.22
N PRO A 64 -7.24 -10.98 -3.35
CA PRO A 64 -7.46 -12.26 -4.01
C PRO A 64 -6.87 -13.44 -3.22
N SER A 65 -5.97 -13.19 -2.26
CA SER A 65 -5.28 -14.21 -1.49
C SER A 65 -6.15 -14.89 -0.42
N GLU A 66 -5.76 -16.11 -0.05
CA GLU A 66 -6.28 -16.86 1.11
C GLU A 66 -5.62 -16.43 2.44
N LYS A 67 -4.60 -15.56 2.38
CA LYS A 67 -3.95 -14.98 3.56
C LYS A 67 -4.19 -13.47 3.64
N TYR A 68 -3.90 -12.90 4.80
CA TYR A 68 -3.89 -11.45 4.94
C TYR A 68 -2.82 -10.83 4.02
N ARG A 69 -3.15 -9.67 3.44
CA ARG A 69 -2.29 -8.93 2.53
C ARG A 69 -2.32 -7.45 2.83
N TRP A 70 -1.17 -6.81 2.65
CA TRP A 70 -1.11 -5.36 2.60
C TRP A 70 -1.38 -4.89 1.17
N MET A 71 -2.36 -4.00 1.03
CA MET A 71 -2.62 -3.27 -0.21
C MET A 71 -2.00 -1.89 -0.07
N VAL A 72 -0.89 -1.65 -0.77
CA VAL A 72 -0.12 -0.41 -0.70
C VAL A 72 -0.44 0.46 -1.90
N MET A 73 -0.74 1.73 -1.68
CA MET A 73 -1.08 2.70 -2.72
C MET A 73 -0.36 4.03 -2.48
N ARG A 74 -0.31 4.86 -3.51
CA ARG A 74 0.27 6.20 -3.43
C ARG A 74 -0.46 7.05 -2.39
N TYR A 75 0.29 7.88 -1.67
CA TYR A 75 -0.29 8.87 -0.77
C TYR A 75 -0.88 10.07 -1.55
N PHE A 76 -0.19 10.53 -2.59
CA PHE A 76 -0.64 11.55 -3.54
C PHE A 76 -0.80 10.95 -4.94
N GLY A 77 -1.79 11.39 -5.71
CA GLY A 77 -2.11 10.79 -7.01
C GLY A 77 -0.97 10.85 -8.03
N ASP A 78 -0.22 11.94 -8.03
CA ASP A 78 0.90 12.24 -8.92
C ASP A 78 2.27 11.78 -8.40
N THR A 79 2.34 11.19 -7.21
CA THR A 79 3.60 10.70 -6.62
C THR A 79 3.66 9.18 -6.72
N LYS A 80 4.53 8.66 -7.58
CA LYS A 80 4.75 7.20 -7.73
C LYS A 80 5.28 6.59 -6.43
N LEU A 81 4.94 5.31 -6.20
CA LEU A 81 5.58 4.54 -5.13
C LEU A 81 7.06 4.28 -5.48
N SER A 82 7.91 4.07 -4.46
CA SER A 82 9.34 3.85 -4.67
C SER A 82 9.61 2.56 -5.45
N THR A 83 10.41 2.58 -6.51
CA THR A 83 10.57 1.39 -7.36
C THR A 83 11.18 0.18 -6.65
N ASP A 84 11.93 0.39 -5.57
CA ASP A 84 12.58 -0.65 -4.75
C ASP A 84 11.73 -1.12 -3.56
N GLY A 85 10.54 -0.54 -3.35
CA GLY A 85 9.72 -0.83 -2.19
C GLY A 85 10.31 -0.32 -0.86
N ALA A 86 11.28 0.60 -0.90
CA ALA A 86 11.85 1.24 0.27
C ALA A 86 11.35 2.69 0.42
N PHE A 87 10.97 3.06 1.63
CA PHE A 87 10.38 4.36 1.95
C PHE A 87 11.14 4.99 3.11
N GLY A 88 11.96 6.00 2.83
CA GLY A 88 12.79 6.66 3.83
C GLY A 88 12.03 7.65 4.70
N ASN A 89 12.44 7.77 5.96
CA ASN A 89 11.99 8.82 6.87
C ASN A 89 13.15 9.77 7.18
N LYS A 90 12.99 11.05 6.84
CA LYS A 90 13.95 12.12 7.20
C LYS A 90 13.45 13.01 8.34
N LYS A 91 12.27 12.73 8.90
CA LYS A 91 11.69 13.56 9.95
C LYS A 91 12.40 13.31 11.28
N PRO A 92 12.55 14.35 12.13
CA PRO A 92 13.16 14.21 13.45
C PRO A 92 12.25 13.46 14.44
N TYR A 93 10.96 13.32 14.13
CA TYR A 93 9.99 12.66 15.00
C TYR A 93 10.10 11.14 14.92
N PRO A 94 9.95 10.42 16.05
CA PRO A 94 10.12 8.97 16.11
C PRO A 94 9.06 8.20 15.31
N GLN A 95 7.87 8.79 15.13
CA GLN A 95 6.72 8.14 14.51
C GLN A 95 6.33 8.83 13.19
N PRO A 96 6.58 8.19 12.03
CA PRO A 96 6.15 8.70 10.73
C PRO A 96 4.77 8.19 10.30
N PHE A 97 4.00 7.49 11.14
CA PHE A 97 2.72 6.89 10.75
C PHE A 97 1.52 7.72 11.19
N LYS A 98 0.45 7.65 10.39
CA LYS A 98 -0.89 8.06 10.80
C LYS A 98 -1.91 6.93 10.60
N GLY A 99 -2.80 6.72 11.56
CA GLY A 99 -3.87 5.73 11.49
C GLY A 99 -5.24 6.38 11.34
N LYS A 100 -6.05 5.90 10.40
CA LYS A 100 -7.42 6.37 10.17
C LYS A 100 -8.39 5.21 10.10
N LYS A 101 -9.42 5.24 10.96
CA LYS A 101 -10.51 4.26 10.95
C LYS A 101 -11.74 4.84 10.26
N PHE A 102 -12.15 4.20 9.18
CA PHE A 102 -13.37 4.50 8.44
C PHE A 102 -14.46 3.50 8.86
N LYS A 103 -15.57 3.99 9.39
CA LYS A 103 -16.72 3.14 9.72
C LYS A 103 -17.71 3.12 8.55
N GLY A 104 -18.19 1.95 8.16
CA GLY A 104 -19.19 1.83 7.10
C GLY A 104 -20.08 0.61 7.28
N LYS A 105 -20.80 0.25 6.20
CA LYS A 105 -21.64 -0.96 6.20
C LYS A 105 -20.74 -2.19 6.17
N GLY A 106 -20.98 -3.12 7.10
CA GLY A 106 -20.24 -4.38 7.20
C GLY A 106 -18.97 -4.32 8.06
N GLY A 107 -18.64 -3.16 8.64
CA GLY A 107 -17.52 -3.04 9.57
C GLY A 107 -16.71 -1.75 9.40
N SER A 108 -15.41 -1.87 9.64
CA SER A 108 -14.44 -0.79 9.55
C SER A 108 -13.30 -1.13 8.60
N ALA A 109 -12.82 -0.11 7.90
CA ALA A 109 -11.60 -0.15 7.11
C ALA A 109 -10.54 0.73 7.80
N ILE A 110 -9.30 0.24 7.90
CA ILE A 110 -8.22 0.94 8.60
C ILE A 110 -7.11 1.27 7.61
N ARG A 111 -6.84 2.58 7.47
CA ARG A 111 -5.76 3.10 6.62
C ARG A 111 -4.59 3.49 7.47
N ILE A 112 -3.40 3.03 7.09
CA ILE A 112 -2.14 3.48 7.64
C ILE A 112 -1.44 4.34 6.59
N ASP A 113 -1.15 5.59 6.94
CA ASP A 113 -0.39 6.52 6.11
C ASP A 113 1.05 6.58 6.63
N PHE A 114 2.03 6.28 5.79
CA PHE A 114 3.44 6.58 6.08
C PHE A 114 3.78 7.97 5.56
N THR A 115 4.21 8.83 6.48
CA THR A 115 4.50 10.24 6.26
C THR A 115 6.00 10.53 6.33
N GLY A 116 6.83 9.71 5.68
CA GLY A 116 8.28 9.86 5.66
C GLY A 116 8.78 11.08 4.85
N ARG A 117 9.83 10.87 4.06
CA ARG A 117 10.42 11.88 3.16
C ARG A 117 9.44 12.21 2.02
N LYS A 118 9.48 13.43 1.48
CA LYS A 118 8.78 13.77 0.22
C LYS A 118 9.22 12.80 -0.89
N GLY A 119 8.25 12.17 -1.55
CA GLY A 119 8.46 11.11 -2.54
C GLY A 119 8.33 9.69 -1.97
N ASP A 120 8.58 9.52 -0.67
CA ASP A 120 8.59 8.22 0.01
C ASP A 120 7.35 8.10 0.90
N LEU A 121 6.17 8.37 0.34
CA LEU A 121 4.89 8.40 1.05
C LEU A 121 3.98 7.32 0.51
N PHE A 122 3.29 6.60 1.38
CA PHE A 122 2.29 5.61 0.97
C PHE A 122 1.09 5.59 1.92
N SER A 123 -0.02 5.06 1.43
CA SER A 123 -1.15 4.60 2.23
C SER A 123 -1.25 3.09 2.09
N ALA A 124 -1.59 2.39 3.17
CA ALA A 124 -1.69 0.94 3.18
C ALA A 124 -2.92 0.45 3.95
N TRP A 125 -3.47 -0.69 3.51
CA TRP A 125 -4.61 -1.37 4.13
C TRP A 125 -4.25 -2.82 4.39
N TYR A 126 -4.44 -3.29 5.63
CA TYR A 126 -4.20 -4.70 5.96
C TYR A 126 -5.49 -5.50 5.80
N MET A 127 -5.62 -6.14 4.63
CA MET A 127 -6.83 -6.78 4.15
C MET A 127 -6.92 -8.25 4.59
N PRO A 128 -8.08 -8.72 5.05
CA PRO A 128 -8.30 -10.14 5.35
C PRO A 128 -8.36 -10.99 4.06
N PRO A 129 -8.24 -12.31 4.17
CA PRO A 129 -8.45 -13.24 3.05
C PRO A 129 -9.79 -12.99 2.36
N LYS A 130 -9.77 -12.86 1.02
CA LYS A 130 -10.96 -12.54 0.22
C LYS A 130 -11.70 -11.28 0.67
N GLY A 131 -11.01 -10.38 1.35
CA GLY A 131 -11.57 -9.13 1.84
C GLY A 131 -11.91 -8.20 0.68
N VAL A 132 -12.96 -7.39 0.84
CA VAL A 132 -13.38 -6.38 -0.14
C VAL A 132 -13.66 -5.07 0.59
N ILE A 133 -13.09 -3.98 0.09
CA ILE A 133 -13.47 -2.64 0.52
C ILE A 133 -13.96 -1.84 -0.68
N HIS A 134 -15.10 -1.18 -0.50
CA HIS A 134 -15.67 -0.24 -1.45
C HIS A 134 -15.74 1.15 -0.82
N PHE A 135 -14.97 2.09 -1.34
CA PHE A 135 -15.08 3.51 -1.02
C PHE A 135 -15.87 4.24 -2.08
N ARG A 136 -16.87 5.00 -1.64
CA ARG A 136 -17.53 6.01 -2.48
C ARG A 136 -16.84 7.35 -2.30
N GLU A 137 -16.54 8.00 -3.41
CA GLU A 137 -15.87 9.31 -3.42
C GLU A 137 -14.59 9.36 -2.55
N TYR A 138 -13.76 8.32 -2.62
CA TYR A 138 -12.44 8.29 -1.99
C TYR A 138 -11.61 9.49 -2.44
N ARG A 139 -11.02 10.20 -1.48
CA ARG A 139 -10.30 11.44 -1.73
C ARG A 139 -8.82 11.16 -1.96
N VAL A 140 -8.34 11.53 -3.14
CA VAL A 140 -6.92 11.54 -3.50
C VAL A 140 -6.49 12.99 -3.75
N MET A 141 -5.48 13.44 -3.03
CA MET A 141 -4.87 14.75 -3.27
C MET A 141 -3.77 14.62 -4.32
N SER A 142 -3.60 15.65 -5.15
CA SER A 142 -2.56 15.68 -6.19
C SER A 142 -2.16 17.12 -6.52
N GLU A 143 -0.89 17.38 -6.83
CA GLU A 143 -0.43 18.68 -7.36
C GLU A 143 -0.62 18.74 -8.89
N LYS A 144 -0.51 17.58 -9.56
CA LYS A 144 -0.69 17.41 -11.02
C LYS A 144 -1.84 16.46 -11.35
N ALA A 145 -2.34 16.54 -12.58
CA ALA A 145 -3.29 15.55 -13.07
C ALA A 145 -2.62 14.17 -13.16
N PHE A 146 -3.42 13.13 -12.93
CA PHE A 146 -3.02 11.73 -13.04
C PHE A 146 -4.22 10.92 -13.56
N ASP A 147 -3.91 9.87 -14.32
CA ASP A 147 -4.86 9.00 -15.02
C ASP A 147 -4.63 7.52 -14.71
N VAL A 148 -3.60 7.21 -13.92
CA VAL A 148 -3.24 5.87 -13.48
C VAL A 148 -3.23 5.80 -11.96
N PHE A 149 -3.93 4.80 -11.44
CA PHE A 149 -3.93 4.41 -10.04
C PHE A 149 -2.96 3.25 -9.83
N GLU A 150 -1.98 3.43 -8.95
CA GLU A 150 -1.00 2.39 -8.64
C GLU A 150 -1.35 1.71 -7.32
N ILE A 151 -1.37 0.37 -7.36
CA ILE A 151 -1.58 -0.47 -6.18
C ILE A 151 -0.60 -1.63 -6.20
N TRP A 152 -0.06 -1.96 -5.04
CA TRP A 152 0.77 -3.14 -4.83
C TRP A 152 0.12 -4.06 -3.80
N GLN A 153 0.35 -5.36 -3.98
CA GLN A 153 0.07 -6.37 -2.97
C GLN A 153 1.39 -6.84 -2.38
N VAL A 154 1.50 -6.79 -1.04
CA VAL A 154 2.71 -7.18 -0.32
C VAL A 154 2.38 -8.07 0.89
N ASP A 155 3.27 -9.00 1.22
CA ASP A 155 3.14 -9.88 2.39
C ASP A 155 3.26 -9.09 3.69
N SER A 156 4.28 -8.24 3.76
CA SER A 156 4.67 -7.53 4.97
C SER A 156 5.27 -6.16 4.64
N ILE A 157 5.17 -5.27 5.63
CA ILE A 157 5.85 -3.98 5.65
C ILE A 157 6.79 -4.02 6.84
N MET A 158 8.10 -3.87 6.60
CA MET A 158 9.14 -3.97 7.61
C MET A 158 9.63 -2.58 8.01
N VAL A 159 9.57 -2.28 9.30
CA VAL A 159 10.12 -1.08 9.92
C VAL A 159 11.58 -1.34 10.29
N ASN A 160 12.48 -0.50 9.77
CA ASN A 160 13.93 -0.62 9.91
C ASN A 160 14.46 -2.03 9.57
N ALA A 161 13.84 -2.75 8.63
CA ALA A 161 14.16 -4.14 8.27
C ALA A 161 13.96 -5.22 9.36
N PHE A 162 13.64 -4.86 10.61
CA PHE A 162 13.60 -5.82 11.73
C PHE A 162 12.20 -6.10 12.29
N HIS A 163 11.26 -5.15 12.15
CA HIS A 163 9.95 -5.27 12.78
C HIS A 163 8.84 -5.20 11.75
N GLU A 164 7.93 -6.17 11.75
CA GLU A 164 6.71 -6.05 10.97
C GLU A 164 5.88 -4.85 11.49
N LEU A 165 5.40 -4.00 10.57
CA LEU A 165 4.63 -2.79 10.88
C LEU A 165 3.42 -3.09 11.76
N ARG A 166 2.73 -4.21 11.50
CA ARG A 166 1.59 -4.67 12.30
C ARG A 166 1.91 -4.82 13.78
N GLY A 167 3.08 -5.35 14.13
CA GLY A 167 3.53 -5.48 15.51
C GLY A 167 4.23 -4.24 16.06
N TRP A 168 4.39 -3.20 15.24
CA TRP A 168 5.00 -1.93 15.62
C TRP A 168 3.95 -0.89 16.06
N LEU A 169 2.78 -0.90 15.41
CA LEU A 169 1.67 0.02 15.71
C LEU A 169 0.94 -0.38 17.01
N PRO A 170 0.51 0.58 17.84
CA PRO A 170 -0.10 0.31 19.15
C PRO A 170 -1.61 0.00 19.09
N HIS A 171 -2.17 -0.10 17.90
CA HIS A 171 -3.60 -0.29 17.68
C HIS A 171 -3.86 -1.38 16.64
N GLU A 172 -5.06 -1.94 16.65
CA GLU A 172 -5.50 -2.91 15.65
C GLU A 172 -5.56 -2.25 14.26
N ILE A 173 -5.04 -2.94 13.26
CA ILE A 173 -4.94 -2.43 11.87
C ILE A 173 -5.71 -3.26 10.85
N LYS A 174 -6.37 -4.34 11.30
CA LYS A 174 -7.09 -5.24 10.41
C LYS A 174 -8.35 -4.56 9.88
N CYS A 175 -8.57 -4.69 8.57
CA CYS A 175 -9.86 -4.33 7.98
C CYS A 175 -10.86 -5.48 8.18
N ASP A 176 -12.14 -5.13 8.30
CA ASP A 176 -13.22 -6.11 8.24
C ASP A 176 -13.39 -6.69 6.83
N LYS A 177 -14.01 -7.87 6.73
CA LYS A 177 -14.01 -8.68 5.49
C LYS A 177 -14.73 -8.03 4.32
N SER A 178 -15.85 -7.34 4.55
CA SER A 178 -16.64 -6.74 3.47
C SER A 178 -17.17 -5.40 3.93
N VAL A 179 -16.49 -4.32 3.55
CA VAL A 179 -16.79 -2.98 4.04
C VAL A 179 -17.19 -2.06 2.90
N SER A 180 -18.31 -1.35 3.05
CA SER A 180 -18.70 -0.27 2.15
C SER A 180 -18.68 1.06 2.91
N ILE A 181 -17.76 1.94 2.52
CA ILE A 181 -17.59 3.28 3.07
C ILE A 181 -18.34 4.28 2.17
N PRO A 182 -19.39 4.95 2.69
CA PRO A 182 -20.15 5.93 1.91
C PRO A 182 -19.35 7.22 1.65
N GLU A 183 -19.87 8.05 0.74
CA GLU A 183 -19.33 9.39 0.51
C GLU A 183 -19.35 10.22 1.80
N GLU A 184 -18.46 11.19 1.92
CA GLU A 184 -18.38 12.11 3.07
C GLU A 184 -18.17 11.45 4.44
N THR A 185 -17.84 10.15 4.49
CA THR A 185 -17.50 9.47 5.74
C THR A 185 -16.34 10.16 6.44
N THR A 186 -16.57 10.58 7.69
CA THR A 186 -15.51 11.03 8.58
C THR A 186 -14.71 9.82 9.07
N PHE A 187 -13.42 10.01 9.32
CA PHE A 187 -12.58 8.98 9.93
C PHE A 187 -12.33 9.31 11.39
N LYS A 188 -12.21 8.27 12.23
CA LYS A 188 -11.64 8.41 13.57
C LYS A 188 -10.11 8.39 13.44
N ASP A 189 -9.46 9.41 13.99
CA ASP A 189 -8.00 9.44 14.14
C ASP A 189 -7.59 8.39 15.18
N MET A 190 -6.67 7.50 14.81
CA MET A 190 -6.22 6.41 15.67
C MET A 190 -4.93 6.74 16.44
N ASP A 191 -4.32 7.88 16.13
CA ASP A 191 -3.14 8.42 16.81
C ASP A 191 -3.51 9.39 17.92
N TRP A 192 -4.79 9.74 18.02
CA TRP A 192 -5.36 10.51 19.12
C TRP A 192 -5.96 9.60 20.18
N ASP A 193 -5.60 9.86 21.43
CA ASP A 193 -6.16 9.21 22.61
C ASP A 193 -7.22 10.14 23.21
N GLU A 194 -8.49 9.76 23.05
CA GLU A 194 -9.64 10.52 23.55
C GLU A 194 -9.64 10.60 25.08
N ASP A 195 -9.18 9.55 25.77
CA ASP A 195 -9.16 9.49 27.24
C ASP A 195 -8.04 10.37 27.82
N ARG A 196 -6.92 10.51 27.10
CA ARG A 196 -5.78 11.35 27.51
C ARG A 196 -5.83 12.78 26.96
N VAL A 197 -6.78 13.08 26.07
CA VAL A 197 -6.88 14.36 25.35
C VAL A 197 -5.55 14.76 24.71
N GLY A 198 -4.97 13.85 23.93
CA GLY A 198 -3.65 14.08 23.33
C GLY A 198 -3.24 13.01 22.32
N SER A 199 -2.09 13.24 21.68
CA SER A 199 -1.45 12.21 20.86
C SER A 199 -1.09 10.98 21.70
N ARG A 200 -1.20 9.80 21.08
CA ARG A 200 -0.76 8.55 21.68
C ARG A 200 0.74 8.58 21.99
N MET A 201 1.09 8.07 23.17
CA MET A 201 2.47 8.03 23.68
C MET A 201 3.01 6.60 23.85
N ASP A 202 2.21 5.59 23.49
CA ASP A 202 2.51 4.17 23.62
C ASP A 202 3.16 3.56 22.36
N TYR A 203 3.51 4.42 21.40
CA TYR A 203 4.38 4.05 20.29
C TYR A 203 5.75 3.59 20.77
N LYS A 204 6.35 2.63 20.05
CA LYS A 204 7.74 2.22 20.31
C LYS A 204 8.66 3.43 20.15
N LYS A 205 9.54 3.67 21.12
CA LYS A 205 10.48 4.81 21.14
C LYS A 205 11.69 4.66 20.20
N VAL A 206 11.66 3.67 19.31
CA VAL A 206 12.71 3.44 18.31
C VAL A 206 12.43 4.31 17.11
N LYS A 207 13.39 5.15 16.72
CA LYS A 207 13.28 5.99 15.53
C LYS A 207 13.09 5.12 14.29
N VAL A 208 12.08 5.45 13.49
CA VAL A 208 11.86 4.83 12.19
C VAL A 208 12.73 5.55 11.16
N GLU A 209 13.74 4.88 10.62
CA GLU A 209 14.59 5.38 9.53
C GLU A 209 13.98 5.05 8.17
N MET A 210 13.35 3.86 8.05
CA MET A 210 12.83 3.36 6.79
C MET A 210 11.71 2.34 7.00
N CYS A 211 10.77 2.29 6.05
CA CYS A 211 9.91 1.13 5.83
C CYS A 211 10.31 0.44 4.53
N SER A 212 10.34 -0.88 4.50
CA SER A 212 10.59 -1.67 3.29
C SER A 212 9.52 -2.73 3.08
N THR A 213 9.25 -3.09 1.83
CA THR A 213 8.26 -4.12 1.46
C THR A 213 8.83 -5.04 0.41
N PHE A 214 8.55 -6.34 0.52
CA PHE A 214 8.74 -7.27 -0.59
C PHE A 214 7.48 -7.28 -1.43
N VAL A 215 7.58 -6.82 -2.66
CA VAL A 215 6.42 -6.62 -3.52
C VAL A 215 6.12 -7.89 -4.29
N ASP A 216 4.99 -8.52 -4.00
CA ASP A 216 4.54 -9.70 -4.74
C ASP A 216 4.11 -9.29 -6.15
N HIS A 217 3.26 -8.26 -6.22
CA HIS A 217 2.60 -7.83 -7.45
C HIS A 217 2.43 -6.31 -7.48
N ARG A 218 2.53 -5.74 -8.67
CA ARG A 218 2.36 -4.31 -8.96
C ARG A 218 1.37 -4.15 -10.09
N TRP A 219 0.38 -3.29 -9.88
CA TRP A 219 -0.56 -2.94 -10.94
C TRP A 219 -0.60 -1.43 -11.13
N SER A 220 -0.68 -1.05 -12.41
CA SER A 220 -0.98 0.31 -12.86
C SER A 220 -2.35 0.26 -13.54
N VAL A 221 -3.38 0.72 -12.82
CA VAL A 221 -4.77 0.60 -13.25
C VAL A 221 -5.25 1.94 -13.82
N PRO A 222 -5.78 1.99 -15.05
CA PRO A 222 -6.32 3.23 -15.60
C PRO A 222 -7.52 3.70 -14.78
N ILE A 223 -7.61 5.01 -14.57
CA ILE A 223 -8.75 5.65 -13.93
C ILE A 223 -9.82 5.84 -14.99
N ILE A 224 -10.89 5.04 -14.89
CA ILE A 224 -11.96 5.06 -15.89
C ILE A 224 -12.89 6.24 -15.57
N ALA A 225 -13.03 7.18 -16.51
CA ALA A 225 -14.06 8.20 -16.42
C ALA A 225 -15.44 7.54 -16.60
N LEU A 226 -16.35 7.73 -15.65
CA LEU A 226 -17.74 7.31 -15.83
C LEU A 226 -18.36 8.07 -17.00
N SER A 227 -19.09 7.37 -17.86
CA SER A 227 -19.90 8.04 -18.88
C SER A 227 -20.94 8.94 -18.22
N ARG A 228 -21.44 9.96 -18.95
CA ARG A 228 -22.50 10.85 -18.45
C ARG A 228 -23.75 10.06 -18.01
N GLU A 229 -24.08 9.00 -18.74
CA GLU A 229 -25.21 8.13 -18.41
C GLU A 229 -24.98 7.31 -17.15
N GLU A 230 -23.80 6.73 -16.96
CA GLU A 230 -23.46 5.99 -15.74
C GLU A 230 -23.40 6.91 -14.53
N ALA A 231 -22.81 8.10 -14.68
CA ALA A 231 -22.82 9.12 -13.65
C ALA A 231 -24.26 9.53 -13.29
N LYS A 232 -25.13 9.70 -14.29
CA LYS A 232 -26.56 9.99 -14.09
C LYS A 232 -27.28 8.84 -13.38
N LYS A 233 -27.13 7.59 -13.86
CA LYS A 233 -27.72 6.39 -13.23
C LYS A 233 -27.26 6.21 -11.79
N ARG A 234 -25.97 6.44 -11.50
CA ARG A 234 -25.44 6.40 -10.12
C ARG A 234 -26.01 7.51 -9.26
N LYS A 235 -26.15 8.73 -9.80
CA LYS A 235 -26.79 9.86 -9.10
C LYS A 235 -28.26 9.58 -8.79
N GLU A 236 -29.01 8.99 -9.72
CA GLU A 236 -30.40 8.59 -9.52
C GLU A 236 -30.54 7.46 -8.49
N ALA A 237 -29.69 6.43 -8.58
CA ALA A 237 -29.64 5.36 -7.58
C ALA A 237 -29.24 5.88 -6.19
N ARG A 238 -28.47 6.98 -6.11
CA ARG A 238 -28.14 7.66 -4.86
C ARG A 238 -29.36 8.34 -4.26
N LEU A 239 -30.08 9.13 -5.04
CA LEU A 239 -31.30 9.84 -4.58
C LEU A 239 -32.33 8.85 -4.02
N LYS A 240 -32.59 7.74 -4.75
CA LYS A 240 -33.54 6.71 -4.31
C LYS A 240 -33.19 6.01 -2.99
N ARG A 241 -31.92 6.06 -2.54
CA ARG A 241 -31.50 5.46 -1.26
C ARG A 241 -31.57 6.42 -0.08
N MET A 242 -31.78 7.71 -0.33
CA MET A 242 -31.92 8.73 0.73
C MET A 242 -33.39 8.90 1.19
N ASP A 243 -34.35 8.41 0.42
CA ASP A 243 -35.79 8.45 0.72
C ASP A 243 -36.26 7.28 1.62
N TYR A 244 -35.32 6.49 2.18
CA TYR A 244 -35.56 5.39 3.12
C TYR A 244 -34.72 5.57 4.38
#